data_AF-K9T3V9-F1
#
_entry.id   AF-K9T3V9-F1
#
_cell.length_a   1.000
_cell.length_b   1.000
_cell.length_c   1.000
_cell.angle_alpha   90.00
_cell.angle_beta   90.00
_cell.angle_gamma   90.00
#
_symmetry.space_group_name_H-M   'P 1'
#
loop_
_entity.id
_entity.type
_entity.pdbx_description
1 polymer ?
#
loop_
_entity_poly.entity_id
_entity_poly.type
_entity_poly.pdbx_seq_one_letter_code
_entity_poly.pdbx_strand_id
1 'polypeptide(L)'
;MLEQTLKKLSLTVAFLPLILSQPVLAHVIWFDYNDGNYELVFGHPEEGTEPLTPSNFRGAMAYDLSREIVPSNTSVEGDRLFVVPEGEVAALTATYDNGFWIEYPDGSYENLSPEEAEAINYENVTNYLKSTKALYSWSDEVATPFGLPLEIVPLENPFALGIGDNLSVRVLYQGNAIANPTVEYLGQELTVDANGIASVLIGEGGLQVIEASYDDPTASNPGISYATTFTAQTVTAQSTSVPEPSFLLAFGVIGATTLALKRNKS
;
A
#
# COMPACT_ATOMS: atom_id res chain seq x y z
N MET A 1 -69.18 29.74 2.48
CA MET A 1 -67.95 30.02 3.26
C MET A 1 -67.36 28.68 3.62
N LEU A 2 -66.65 28.02 2.69
CA LEU A 2 -65.20 28.14 2.42
C LEU A 2 -64.35 27.76 3.65
N GLU A 3 -63.85 26.53 3.56
CA GLU A 3 -62.72 25.84 4.20
C GLU A 3 -61.75 26.68 5.04
N GLN A 4 -61.22 26.10 6.15
CA GLN A 4 -59.76 25.91 6.31
C GLN A 4 -59.46 24.73 7.26
N THR A 5 -58.90 23.69 6.64
CA THR A 5 -58.33 22.48 7.21
C THR A 5 -57.00 22.80 7.91
N LEU A 6 -56.85 22.39 9.17
CA LEU A 6 -55.57 22.45 9.89
C LEU A 6 -54.54 21.56 9.18
N LYS A 7 -53.58 22.17 8.48
CA LYS A 7 -52.43 21.47 7.90
C LYS A 7 -51.51 21.00 9.03
N LYS A 8 -51.38 19.68 9.17
CA LYS A 8 -50.28 19.03 9.90
C LYS A 8 -48.97 19.39 9.20
N LEU A 9 -48.09 20.12 9.87
CA LEU A 9 -46.72 20.32 9.41
C LEU A 9 -45.86 19.22 10.05
N SER A 10 -45.77 18.05 9.39
CA SER A 10 -44.71 17.09 9.70
C SER A 10 -43.42 17.64 9.11
N LEU A 11 -42.54 18.15 9.97
CA LEU A 11 -41.19 18.56 9.60
C LEU A 11 -40.33 17.30 9.48
N THR A 12 -40.37 16.64 8.31
CA THR A 12 -39.41 15.61 7.97
C THR A 12 -38.10 16.31 7.60
N VAL A 13 -37.17 16.41 8.54
CA VAL A 13 -35.79 16.82 8.24
C VAL A 13 -35.16 15.66 7.48
N ALA A 14 -35.09 15.77 6.15
CA ALA A 14 -34.27 14.90 5.34
C ALA A 14 -32.80 15.21 5.66
N PHE A 15 -32.15 14.35 6.45
CA PHE A 15 -30.69 14.33 6.55
C PHE A 15 -30.16 13.87 5.20
N LEU A 16 -29.86 14.84 4.33
CA LEU A 16 -29.11 14.58 3.11
C LEU A 16 -27.66 14.31 3.56
N PRO A 17 -27.08 13.13 3.26
CA PRO A 17 -25.66 12.91 3.53
C PRO A 17 -24.90 13.88 2.64
N LEU A 18 -24.26 14.88 3.28
CA LEU A 18 -23.36 15.78 2.61
C LEU A 18 -22.13 14.93 2.27
N ILE A 19 -22.04 14.45 1.02
CA ILE A 19 -20.81 13.86 0.51
C ILE A 19 -19.86 15.04 0.36
N LEU A 20 -19.12 15.34 1.42
CA LEU A 20 -17.98 16.23 1.35
C LEU A 20 -16.95 15.51 0.48
N SER A 21 -16.73 16.00 -0.74
CA SER A 21 -15.58 15.56 -1.53
C SER A 21 -14.34 15.90 -0.72
N GLN A 22 -13.72 14.88 -0.11
CA GLN A 22 -12.43 15.01 0.55
C GLN A 22 -11.40 15.47 -0.50
N PRO A 23 -10.42 16.30 -0.13
CA PRO A 23 -9.43 16.77 -1.08
C PRO A 23 -8.58 15.60 -1.57
N VAL A 24 -8.39 15.51 -2.90
CA VAL A 24 -7.57 14.51 -3.62
C VAL A 24 -6.12 14.39 -3.07
N LEU A 25 -5.69 15.36 -2.26
CA LEU A 25 -4.37 15.38 -1.63
C LEU A 25 -4.17 14.32 -0.57
N ALA A 26 -5.25 13.97 0.15
CA ALA A 26 -5.21 13.02 1.24
C ALA A 26 -5.12 11.56 0.76
N HIS A 27 -5.26 11.32 -0.55
CA HIS A 27 -4.98 10.01 -1.13
C HIS A 27 -3.59 9.53 -0.77
N VAL A 28 -3.43 8.24 -0.56
CA VAL A 28 -2.15 7.59 -0.28
C VAL A 28 -1.87 6.51 -1.32
N ILE A 29 -0.70 5.88 -1.21
CA ILE A 29 -0.41 4.64 -1.92
C ILE A 29 -0.29 3.50 -0.92
N TRP A 30 -0.69 2.30 -1.29
CA TRP A 30 -0.40 1.09 -0.52
C TRP A 30 -0.31 -0.12 -1.44
N PHE A 31 0.26 -1.22 -0.93
CA PHE A 31 0.24 -2.48 -1.65
C PHE A 31 -1.03 -3.26 -1.31
N ASP A 32 -1.86 -3.50 -2.32
CA ASP A 32 -2.92 -4.49 -2.28
C ASP A 32 -2.34 -5.83 -2.78
N TYR A 33 -2.38 -6.85 -1.92
CA TYR A 33 -1.88 -8.18 -2.27
C TYR A 33 -3.05 -9.10 -2.57
N ASN A 34 -3.12 -9.58 -3.80
CA ASN A 34 -4.17 -10.51 -4.21
C ASN A 34 -3.64 -11.57 -5.16
N ASP A 35 -3.89 -12.84 -4.84
CA ASP A 35 -3.56 -14.00 -5.67
C ASP A 35 -2.11 -14.02 -6.22
N GLY A 36 -1.13 -13.63 -5.38
CA GLY A 36 0.28 -13.60 -5.77
C GLY A 36 0.74 -12.31 -6.43
N ASN A 37 -0.14 -11.33 -6.61
CA ASN A 37 0.17 -10.04 -7.21
C ASN A 37 0.32 -8.98 -6.12
N TYR A 38 1.40 -8.20 -6.21
CA TYR A 38 1.64 -7.04 -5.37
C TYR A 38 1.27 -5.78 -6.17
N GLU A 39 0.00 -5.39 -6.12
CA GLU A 39 -0.48 -4.19 -6.81
C GLU A 39 -0.22 -2.96 -5.95
N LEU A 40 0.47 -1.96 -6.50
CA LEU A 40 0.54 -0.65 -5.88
C LEU A 40 -0.72 0.11 -6.30
N VAL A 41 -1.57 0.42 -5.33
CA VAL A 41 -2.82 1.15 -5.56
C VAL A 41 -2.71 2.57 -5.00
N PHE A 42 -3.56 3.47 -5.51
CA PHE A 42 -3.68 4.86 -5.11
C PHE A 42 -5.12 5.12 -4.69
N GLY A 43 -5.36 5.91 -3.65
CA GLY A 43 -6.71 6.19 -3.19
C GLY A 43 -6.78 6.42 -1.68
N HIS A 44 -7.96 6.20 -1.12
CA HIS A 44 -8.23 6.30 0.32
C HIS A 44 -8.55 4.90 0.84
N PRO A 45 -7.83 4.34 1.82
CA PRO A 45 -8.08 2.98 2.30
C PRO A 45 -9.55 2.72 2.69
N GLU A 46 -10.25 3.71 3.23
CA GLU A 46 -11.64 3.62 3.67
C GLU A 46 -12.68 3.83 2.55
N GLU A 47 -12.31 4.53 1.48
CA GLU A 47 -13.24 4.88 0.40
C GLU A 47 -13.01 4.04 -0.87
N GLY A 48 -11.82 3.47 -1.01
CA GLY A 48 -11.40 2.62 -2.12
C GLY A 48 -10.29 3.23 -2.96
N THR A 49 -9.98 2.53 -4.05
CA THR A 49 -8.90 2.86 -4.98
C THR A 49 -9.38 3.77 -6.10
N GLU A 50 -8.54 4.70 -6.52
CA GLU A 50 -8.67 5.52 -7.72
C GLU A 50 -7.62 5.12 -8.77
N PRO A 51 -7.79 5.54 -10.05
CA PRO A 51 -6.79 5.31 -11.09
C PRO A 51 -5.40 5.84 -10.71
N LEU A 52 -4.40 4.96 -10.67
CA LEU A 52 -3.02 5.36 -10.44
C LEU A 52 -2.44 5.94 -11.73
N THR A 53 -1.73 7.07 -11.63
CA THR A 53 -0.98 7.64 -12.76
C THR A 53 0.43 7.05 -12.81
N PRO A 54 0.80 6.18 -13.78
CA PRO A 54 2.08 5.47 -13.73
C PRO A 54 3.31 6.36 -13.87
N SER A 55 3.21 7.52 -14.51
CA SER A 55 4.33 8.48 -14.65
C SER A 55 4.76 9.12 -13.33
N ASN A 56 3.94 9.02 -12.28
CA ASN A 56 4.23 9.52 -10.94
C ASN A 56 4.95 8.48 -10.08
N PHE A 57 4.99 7.22 -10.50
CA PHE A 57 5.75 6.18 -9.82
C PHE A 57 7.25 6.49 -9.87
N ARG A 58 7.93 6.38 -8.73
CA ARG A 58 9.37 6.67 -8.62
C ARG A 58 10.21 5.43 -8.36
N GLY A 59 9.61 4.36 -7.87
CA GLY A 59 10.27 3.07 -7.72
C GLY A 59 9.67 2.25 -6.60
N ALA A 60 9.96 0.95 -6.64
CA ALA A 60 9.66 0.01 -5.59
C ALA A 60 10.85 -0.92 -5.36
N MET A 61 10.98 -1.44 -4.15
CA MET A 61 12.00 -2.41 -3.78
C MET A 61 11.34 -3.56 -3.03
N ALA A 62 11.79 -4.77 -3.33
CA ALA A 62 11.41 -5.99 -2.64
C ALA A 62 12.57 -6.51 -1.79
N TYR A 63 12.23 -7.04 -0.61
CA TYR A 63 13.19 -7.52 0.36
C TYR A 63 12.81 -8.89 0.89
N ASP A 64 13.80 -9.74 1.12
CA ASP A 64 13.64 -11.03 1.79
C ASP A 64 13.66 -10.87 3.32
N LEU A 65 13.58 -12.01 4.03
CA LEU A 65 13.64 -12.05 5.50
C LEU A 65 14.94 -11.53 6.10
N SER A 66 16.05 -11.53 5.35
CA SER A 66 17.33 -10.97 5.79
C SER A 66 17.45 -9.48 5.45
N ARG A 67 16.38 -8.89 4.88
CA ARG A 67 16.33 -7.54 4.30
C ARG A 67 17.32 -7.36 3.13
N GLU A 68 17.66 -8.45 2.45
CA GLU A 68 18.40 -8.38 1.19
C GLU A 68 17.45 -8.09 0.03
N ILE A 69 17.93 -7.37 -0.98
CA ILE A 69 17.11 -7.01 -2.13
C ILE A 69 16.77 -8.27 -2.92
N VAL A 70 15.47 -8.51 -3.11
CA VAL A 70 14.95 -9.50 -4.04
C VAL A 70 14.83 -8.83 -5.40
N PRO A 71 15.48 -9.34 -6.46
CA PRO A 71 15.28 -8.82 -7.81
C PRO A 71 13.78 -8.80 -8.16
N SER A 72 13.31 -7.68 -8.72
CA SER A 72 11.91 -7.50 -9.05
C SER A 72 11.76 -6.64 -10.29
N ASN A 73 10.72 -6.90 -11.08
CA ASN A 73 10.30 -6.05 -12.19
C ASN A 73 9.01 -5.30 -11.83
N THR A 74 8.71 -4.24 -12.57
CA THR A 74 7.43 -3.54 -12.48
C THR A 74 6.62 -3.78 -13.75
N SER A 75 5.37 -4.23 -13.60
CA SER A 75 4.42 -4.38 -14.72
C SER A 75 3.39 -3.25 -14.65
N VAL A 76 3.09 -2.62 -15.78
CA VAL A 76 2.07 -1.56 -15.88
C VAL A 76 1.02 -1.99 -16.87
N GLU A 77 -0.25 -2.00 -16.44
CA GLU A 77 -1.41 -2.38 -17.24
C GLU A 77 -2.47 -1.29 -17.16
N GLY A 78 -2.39 -0.30 -18.07
CA GLY A 78 -3.26 0.87 -18.01
C GLY A 78 -2.90 1.77 -16.82
N ASP A 79 -3.84 1.91 -15.88
CA ASP A 79 -3.72 2.65 -14.62
C ASP A 79 -3.34 1.74 -13.43
N ARG A 80 -2.99 0.48 -13.69
CA ARG A 80 -2.58 -0.49 -12.66
C ARG A 80 -1.07 -0.71 -12.70
N LEU A 81 -0.46 -0.82 -11.52
CA LEU A 81 0.98 -1.03 -11.37
C LEU A 81 1.25 -2.19 -10.42
N PHE A 82 2.06 -3.15 -10.86
CA PHE A 82 2.42 -4.32 -10.09
C PHE A 82 3.92 -4.40 -9.87
N VAL A 83 4.32 -4.85 -8.68
CA VAL A 83 5.67 -5.31 -8.39
C VAL A 83 5.69 -6.83 -8.55
N VAL A 84 6.64 -7.33 -9.34
CA VAL A 84 6.79 -8.75 -9.66
C VAL A 84 8.18 -9.22 -9.19
N PRO A 85 8.29 -9.70 -7.94
CA PRO A 85 9.53 -10.24 -7.38
C PRO A 85 9.90 -11.59 -8.00
N GLU A 86 11.20 -11.88 -8.11
CA GLU A 86 11.73 -13.16 -8.57
C GLU A 86 11.87 -14.22 -7.44
N GLY A 87 11.38 -13.92 -6.24
CA GLY A 87 11.50 -14.77 -5.06
C GLY A 87 10.51 -14.43 -3.94
N GLU A 88 10.68 -15.08 -2.79
CA GLU A 88 9.88 -14.80 -1.60
C GLU A 88 10.16 -13.39 -1.06
N VAL A 89 9.10 -12.71 -0.64
CA VAL A 89 9.17 -11.33 -0.16
C VAL A 89 8.72 -11.29 1.30
N ALA A 90 9.53 -10.65 2.14
CA ALA A 90 9.18 -10.31 3.51
C ALA A 90 8.71 -8.85 3.64
N ALA A 91 9.20 -7.95 2.78
CA ALA A 91 8.77 -6.56 2.75
C ALA A 91 8.80 -5.96 1.34
N LEU A 92 7.88 -5.04 1.07
CA LEU A 92 7.92 -4.14 -0.08
C LEU A 92 7.96 -2.70 0.38
N THR A 93 8.63 -1.86 -0.40
CA THR A 93 8.55 -0.41 -0.28
C THR A 93 8.29 0.21 -1.65
N ALA A 94 7.58 1.33 -1.69
CA ALA A 94 7.44 2.12 -2.91
C ALA A 94 7.40 3.62 -2.62
N THR A 95 7.71 4.40 -3.65
CA THR A 95 7.60 5.86 -3.65
C THR A 95 6.85 6.33 -4.89
N TYR A 96 6.06 7.38 -4.71
CA TYR A 96 5.19 7.97 -5.69
C TYR A 96 5.17 9.48 -5.50
N ASP A 97 5.42 10.22 -6.56
CA ASP A 97 5.47 11.67 -6.57
C ASP A 97 4.18 12.19 -7.19
N ASN A 98 3.25 12.61 -6.33
CA ASN A 98 1.92 13.06 -6.75
C ASN A 98 1.93 14.49 -7.33
N GLY A 99 3.13 15.07 -7.47
CA GLY A 99 3.36 16.35 -8.10
C GLY A 99 2.94 17.54 -7.25
N PHE A 100 2.97 18.70 -7.88
CA PHE A 100 2.67 19.98 -7.28
C PHE A 100 1.19 20.29 -7.38
N TRP A 101 0.63 20.81 -6.29
CA TRP A 101 -0.74 21.26 -6.26
C TRP A 101 -0.83 22.65 -5.65
N ILE A 102 -1.65 23.51 -6.26
CA ILE A 102 -2.01 24.81 -5.71
C ILE A 102 -3.37 24.73 -5.01
N GLU A 103 -3.46 25.27 -3.79
CA GLU A 103 -4.71 25.41 -3.06
C GLU A 103 -5.31 26.81 -3.23
N TYR A 104 -6.48 26.91 -3.83
CA TYR A 104 -7.18 28.20 -3.97
C TYR A 104 -7.89 28.61 -2.66
N PRO A 105 -8.16 29.91 -2.44
CA PRO A 105 -8.85 30.38 -1.22
C PRO A 105 -10.24 29.81 -0.98
N ASP A 106 -10.86 29.20 -1.99
CA ASP A 106 -12.15 28.51 -1.88
C ASP A 106 -12.00 27.02 -1.50
N GLY A 107 -10.77 26.55 -1.25
CA GLY A 107 -10.42 25.18 -0.89
C GLY A 107 -10.32 24.22 -2.07
N SER A 108 -10.44 24.70 -3.31
CA SER A 108 -10.21 23.87 -4.50
C SER A 108 -8.72 23.69 -4.78
N TYR A 109 -8.36 22.55 -5.38
CA TYR A 109 -6.99 22.22 -5.74
C TYR A 109 -6.83 22.03 -7.25
N GLU A 110 -5.69 22.44 -7.78
CA GLU A 110 -5.29 22.21 -9.16
C GLU A 110 -3.87 21.65 -9.21
N ASN A 111 -3.66 20.62 -10.05
CA ASN A 111 -2.35 20.03 -10.27
C ASN A 111 -1.54 20.93 -11.21
N LEU A 112 -0.30 21.22 -10.83
CA LEU A 112 0.64 22.02 -11.60
C LEU A 112 1.76 21.14 -12.16
N SER A 113 2.21 21.49 -13.37
CA SER A 113 3.50 21.00 -13.84
C SER A 113 4.65 21.56 -13.00
N PRO A 114 5.83 20.90 -12.99
CA PRO A 114 7.00 21.44 -12.29
C PRO A 114 7.39 22.86 -12.76
N GLU A 115 7.26 23.14 -14.07
CA GLU A 115 7.57 24.47 -14.63
C GLU A 115 6.60 25.54 -14.10
N GLU A 116 5.30 25.23 -13.99
CA GLU A 116 4.29 26.14 -13.42
C GLU A 116 4.54 26.36 -11.93
N ALA A 117 4.85 25.30 -11.18
CA ALA A 117 5.16 25.39 -9.75
C ALA A 117 6.40 26.26 -9.48
N GLU A 118 7.44 26.18 -10.32
CA GLU A 118 8.63 27.02 -10.22
C GLU A 118 8.38 28.48 -10.64
N ALA A 119 7.53 28.69 -11.65
CA ALA A 119 7.20 30.03 -12.15
C ALA A 119 6.30 30.82 -11.19
N ILE A 120 5.52 30.12 -10.36
CA ILE A 120 4.55 30.69 -9.43
C ILE A 120 5.16 30.70 -8.02
N ASN A 121 5.70 31.86 -7.59
CA ASN A 121 6.18 32.05 -6.21
C ASN A 121 5.01 32.30 -5.25
N TYR A 122 4.13 31.32 -5.07
CA TYR A 122 3.01 31.37 -4.14
C TYR A 122 3.25 30.46 -2.92
N GLU A 123 2.83 30.94 -1.75
CA GLU A 123 2.93 30.20 -0.46
C GLU A 123 1.94 29.02 -0.35
N ASN A 124 1.02 28.85 -1.30
CA ASN A 124 -0.02 27.82 -1.31
C ASN A 124 0.23 26.69 -2.33
N VAL A 125 1.48 26.57 -2.82
CA VAL A 125 1.90 25.46 -3.70
C VAL A 125 2.68 24.44 -2.88
N THR A 126 2.26 23.19 -2.95
CA THR A 126 2.87 22.08 -2.20
C THR A 126 3.14 20.90 -3.13
N ASN A 127 4.33 20.31 -3.02
CA ASN A 127 4.62 19.02 -3.63
C ASN A 127 4.19 17.88 -2.69
N TYR A 128 3.44 16.91 -3.20
CA TYR A 128 2.93 15.79 -2.41
C TYR A 128 3.69 14.51 -2.72
N LEU A 129 4.56 14.11 -1.79
CA LEU A 129 5.36 12.90 -1.90
C LEU A 129 4.73 11.78 -1.10
N LYS A 130 4.55 10.62 -1.73
CA LYS A 130 3.88 9.46 -1.15
C LYS A 130 4.83 8.29 -1.08
N SER A 131 4.81 7.57 0.04
CA SER A 131 5.54 6.32 0.22
C SER A 131 4.68 5.23 0.84
N THR A 132 5.12 3.99 0.75
CA THR A 132 4.47 2.89 1.44
C THR A 132 5.47 1.83 1.83
N LYS A 133 5.20 1.15 2.94
CA LYS A 133 5.88 -0.06 3.36
C LYS A 133 4.84 -1.13 3.67
N ALA A 134 4.98 -2.29 3.03
CA ALA A 134 4.16 -3.45 3.32
C ALA A 134 5.04 -4.58 3.85
N LEU A 135 4.64 -5.20 4.95
CA LEU A 135 5.26 -6.41 5.47
C LEU A 135 4.42 -7.64 5.14
N TYR A 136 5.12 -8.71 4.80
CA TYR A 136 4.55 -10.03 4.48
C TYR A 136 5.09 -11.15 5.38
N SER A 137 6.22 -10.88 6.04
CA SER A 137 6.80 -11.74 7.06
C SER A 137 7.62 -10.89 8.02
N TRP A 138 8.09 -11.49 9.13
CA TRP A 138 8.80 -10.78 10.20
C TRP A 138 10.15 -11.39 10.52
N SER A 139 11.14 -10.52 10.70
CA SER A 139 12.46 -10.78 11.26
C SER A 139 12.95 -9.53 11.99
N ASP A 140 14.01 -9.67 12.79
CA ASP A 140 14.62 -8.52 13.46
C ASP A 140 15.22 -7.53 12.43
N GLU A 141 15.69 -8.03 11.28
CA GLU A 141 16.19 -7.21 10.19
C GLU A 141 15.07 -6.40 9.53
N VAL A 142 13.92 -7.03 9.23
CA VAL A 142 12.74 -6.40 8.62
C VAL A 142 12.04 -5.42 9.59
N ALA A 143 12.23 -5.58 10.91
CA ALA A 143 11.70 -4.65 11.91
C ALA A 143 12.37 -3.26 11.88
N THR A 144 13.52 -3.12 11.22
CA THR A 144 14.27 -1.86 11.18
C THR A 144 13.82 -0.92 10.05
N PRO A 145 14.09 0.39 10.14
CA PRO A 145 13.71 1.34 9.10
C PRO A 145 14.31 1.01 7.72
N PHE A 146 13.54 1.28 6.67
CA PHE A 146 13.92 1.09 5.26
C PHE A 146 14.44 2.38 4.61
N GLY A 147 14.35 3.52 5.30
CA GLY A 147 14.90 4.79 4.82
C GLY A 147 13.97 5.53 3.86
N LEU A 148 12.66 5.33 3.99
CA LEU A 148 11.67 6.14 3.27
C LEU A 148 11.70 7.59 3.81
N PRO A 149 11.35 8.61 2.99
CA PRO A 149 11.35 10.01 3.44
C PRO A 149 10.46 10.24 4.67
N LEU A 150 9.27 9.65 4.66
CA LEU A 150 8.41 9.47 5.83
C LEU A 150 8.17 7.96 5.98
N GLU A 151 8.28 7.44 7.20
CA GLU A 151 8.20 6.00 7.42
C GLU A 151 7.48 5.67 8.73
N ILE A 152 6.46 4.80 8.66
CA ILE A 152 5.85 4.19 9.84
C ILE A 152 6.62 2.92 10.18
N VAL A 153 7.09 2.79 11.43
CA VAL A 153 7.84 1.65 11.93
C VAL A 153 7.04 0.97 13.05
N PRO A 154 6.63 -0.30 12.91
CA PRO A 154 6.03 -1.04 14.00
C PRO A 154 7.08 -1.30 15.10
N LEU A 155 6.70 -1.14 16.36
CA LEU A 155 7.59 -1.34 17.51
C LEU A 155 7.59 -2.78 18.04
N GLU A 156 6.73 -3.61 17.47
CA GLU A 156 6.52 -5.02 17.80
C GLU A 156 6.08 -5.78 16.55
N ASN A 157 6.13 -7.11 16.60
CA ASN A 157 5.76 -7.95 15.46
C ASN A 157 4.24 -7.86 15.19
N PRO A 158 3.79 -7.25 14.08
CA PRO A 158 2.35 -7.10 13.79
C PRO A 158 1.67 -8.44 13.52
N PHE A 159 2.41 -9.48 13.10
CA PHE A 159 1.87 -10.83 12.85
C PHE A 159 1.68 -11.65 14.14
N ALA A 160 2.18 -11.17 15.27
CA ALA A 160 1.97 -11.79 16.58
C ALA A 160 0.72 -11.24 17.30
N LEU A 161 0.07 -10.22 16.73
CA LEU A 161 -1.08 -9.54 17.32
C LEU A 161 -2.39 -10.03 16.71
N GLY A 162 -3.43 -10.10 17.52
CA GLY A 162 -4.77 -10.47 17.13
C GLY A 162 -5.78 -9.34 17.29
N ILE A 163 -7.05 -9.67 17.04
CA ILE A 163 -8.18 -8.77 17.25
C ILE A 163 -8.22 -8.33 18.71
N GLY A 164 -8.32 -7.02 18.94
CA GLY A 164 -8.36 -6.39 20.27
C GLY A 164 -6.99 -6.02 20.84
N ASP A 165 -5.90 -6.47 20.23
CA ASP A 165 -4.55 -6.04 20.61
C ASP A 165 -4.25 -4.63 20.05
N ASN A 166 -3.24 -3.97 20.62
CA ASN A 166 -2.75 -2.69 20.14
C ASN A 166 -1.37 -2.86 19.51
N LEU A 167 -1.22 -2.42 18.26
CA LEU A 167 0.07 -2.29 17.61
C LEU A 167 0.64 -0.89 17.89
N SER A 168 1.78 -0.81 18.57
CA SER A 168 2.49 0.45 18.72
C SER A 168 3.32 0.75 17.46
N VAL A 169 3.16 1.95 16.89
CA VAL A 169 3.91 2.40 15.71
C VAL A 169 4.60 3.73 15.97
N ARG A 170 5.77 3.95 15.37
CA ARG A 170 6.49 5.22 15.38
C ARG A 170 6.63 5.77 13.97
N VAL A 171 6.42 7.07 13.79
CA VAL A 171 6.71 7.74 12.53
C VAL A 171 8.11 8.35 12.54
N LEU A 172 8.86 8.12 11.47
CA LEU A 172 10.17 8.70 11.21
C LEU A 172 10.11 9.63 10.01
N TYR A 173 10.78 10.76 10.07
CA TYR A 173 11.07 11.64 8.95
C TYR A 173 12.58 11.66 8.70
N GLN A 174 12.99 11.31 7.49
CA GLN A 174 14.40 11.16 7.11
C GLN A 174 15.19 10.28 8.10
N GLY A 175 14.57 9.19 8.56
CA GLY A 175 15.14 8.26 9.54
C GLY A 175 15.17 8.74 10.99
N ASN A 176 14.71 9.96 11.28
CA ASN A 176 14.66 10.51 12.63
C ASN A 176 13.23 10.51 13.19
N ALA A 177 13.07 10.22 14.48
CA ALA A 177 11.77 10.35 15.13
C ALA A 177 11.32 11.82 15.13
N ILE A 178 10.06 12.05 14.78
CA ILE A 178 9.44 13.38 14.77
C ILE A 178 8.36 13.50 15.84
N ALA A 179 8.18 14.72 16.34
CA ALA A 179 7.09 15.05 17.26
C ALA A 179 5.84 15.39 16.45
N ASN A 180 4.69 14.93 16.95
CA ASN A 180 3.36 15.23 16.39
C ASN A 180 3.19 14.96 14.88
N PRO A 181 3.62 13.80 14.33
CA PRO A 181 3.11 13.37 13.03
C PRO A 181 1.59 13.23 13.09
N THR A 182 0.89 13.49 11.99
CA THR A 182 -0.49 13.03 11.85
C THR A 182 -0.44 11.53 11.59
N VAL A 183 -1.23 10.75 12.32
CA VAL A 183 -1.39 9.31 12.10
C VAL A 183 -2.88 9.02 12.01
N GLU A 184 -3.29 8.33 10.96
CA GLU A 184 -4.69 7.98 10.72
C GLU A 184 -4.84 6.47 10.59
N TYR A 185 -6.00 5.97 11.04
CA TYR A 185 -6.37 4.57 10.92
C TYR A 185 -7.89 4.45 10.85
N LEU A 186 -8.41 3.80 9.80
CA LEU A 186 -9.85 3.66 9.57
C LEU A 186 -10.56 5.03 9.49
N GLY A 187 -9.92 5.99 8.81
CA GLY A 187 -10.41 7.35 8.60
C GLY A 187 -10.49 8.19 9.88
N GLN A 188 -9.75 7.81 10.93
CA GLN A 188 -9.70 8.54 12.19
C GLN A 188 -8.26 8.89 12.56
N GLU A 189 -8.05 10.16 12.89
CA GLU A 189 -6.78 10.63 13.46
C GLU A 189 -6.56 10.02 14.86
N LEU A 190 -5.40 9.42 15.05
CA LEU A 190 -4.96 8.81 16.29
C LEU A 190 -4.18 9.81 17.14
N THR A 191 -4.30 9.66 18.47
CA THR A 191 -3.44 10.40 19.38
C THR A 191 -2.00 9.90 19.28
N VAL A 192 -1.08 10.81 19.02
CA VAL A 192 0.37 10.53 19.01
C VAL A 192 1.02 11.10 20.27
N ASP A 193 1.88 10.31 20.91
CA ASP A 193 2.60 10.73 22.10
C ASP A 193 3.79 11.67 21.77
N ALA A 194 4.44 12.20 22.81
CA ALA A 194 5.58 13.10 22.66
C ALA A 194 6.83 12.45 22.01
N ASN A 195 6.86 11.13 21.86
CA ASN A 195 7.92 10.38 21.19
C ASN A 195 7.56 10.02 19.74
N GLY A 196 6.45 10.53 19.21
CA GLY A 196 5.97 10.21 17.87
C GLY A 196 5.37 8.80 17.75
N ILE A 197 4.86 8.24 18.86
CA ILE A 197 4.27 6.90 18.91
C ILE A 197 2.74 6.98 18.92
N ALA A 198 2.11 6.24 18.01
CA ALA A 198 0.67 6.02 17.99
C ALA A 198 0.34 4.56 18.39
N SER A 199 -0.82 4.36 19.00
CA SER A 199 -1.34 3.04 19.36
C SER A 199 -2.51 2.68 18.43
N VAL A 200 -2.36 1.61 17.65
CA VAL A 200 -3.34 1.17 16.65
C VAL A 200 -4.11 -0.04 17.17
N LEU A 201 -5.41 0.13 17.44
CA LEU A 201 -6.27 -0.97 17.89
C LEU A 201 -6.68 -1.85 16.72
N ILE A 202 -6.33 -3.14 16.78
CA ILE A 202 -6.68 -4.11 15.74
C ILE A 202 -8.15 -4.51 15.87
N GLY A 203 -8.94 -4.15 14.86
CA GLY A 203 -10.36 -4.47 14.80
C GLY A 203 -10.66 -5.85 14.20
N GLU A 204 -11.95 -6.16 14.06
CA GLU A 204 -12.44 -7.44 13.53
C GLU A 204 -11.95 -7.77 12.10
N GLY A 205 -11.61 -6.74 11.31
CA GLY A 205 -11.02 -6.90 9.98
C GLY A 205 -9.54 -7.31 9.99
N GLY A 206 -8.91 -7.44 11.17
CA GLY A 206 -7.46 -7.50 11.31
C GLY A 206 -6.82 -6.12 11.12
N LEU A 207 -5.49 -6.10 11.01
CA LEU A 207 -4.74 -4.86 10.79
C LEU A 207 -5.03 -4.32 9.38
N GLN A 208 -5.56 -3.11 9.30
CA GLN A 208 -5.80 -2.40 8.04
C GLN A 208 -4.64 -1.44 7.73
N VAL A 209 -4.75 -0.66 6.64
CA VAL A 209 -3.75 0.35 6.29
C VAL A 209 -3.64 1.39 7.40
N ILE A 210 -2.41 1.64 7.85
CA ILE A 210 -2.08 2.73 8.76
C ILE A 210 -1.48 3.85 7.92
N GLU A 211 -1.93 5.07 8.12
CA GLU A 211 -1.50 6.24 7.37
C GLU A 211 -0.77 7.22 8.28
N ALA A 212 0.20 7.93 7.73
CA ALA A 212 0.83 9.05 8.41
C ALA A 212 1.18 10.15 7.42
N SER A 213 1.05 11.39 7.85
CA SER A 213 1.42 12.57 7.07
C SER A 213 2.28 13.55 7.87
N TYR A 214 3.08 14.31 7.14
CA TYR A 214 3.98 15.30 7.70
C TYR A 214 4.31 16.39 6.67
N ASP A 215 3.98 17.64 6.98
CA ASP A 215 4.41 18.79 6.21
C ASP A 215 5.78 19.24 6.70
N ASP A 216 6.76 19.35 5.79
CA ASP A 216 8.11 19.78 6.12
C ASP A 216 8.11 21.29 6.45
N PRO A 217 8.34 21.68 7.71
CA PRO A 217 8.30 23.08 8.12
C PRO A 217 9.51 23.88 7.61
N THR A 218 10.53 23.20 7.07
CA THR A 218 11.75 23.81 6.54
C THR A 218 11.71 24.00 5.03
N ALA A 219 10.81 23.29 4.34
CA ALA A 219 10.59 23.48 2.91
C ALA A 219 9.90 24.83 2.68
N SER A 220 10.48 25.63 1.78
CA SER A 220 9.93 26.93 1.41
C SER A 220 9.87 27.06 -0.11
N ASN A 221 8.67 27.31 -0.63
CA ASN A 221 8.35 27.67 -2.02
C ASN A 221 8.99 26.78 -3.10
N PRO A 222 8.33 25.68 -3.51
CA PRO A 222 7.07 25.15 -2.97
C PRO A 222 7.26 24.44 -1.62
N GLY A 223 6.19 24.33 -0.84
CA GLY A 223 6.16 23.46 0.33
C GLY A 223 6.30 21.99 -0.07
N ILE A 224 6.60 21.12 0.89
CA ILE A 224 6.62 19.67 0.68
C ILE A 224 5.79 18.99 1.77
N SER A 225 4.81 18.21 1.33
CA SER A 225 4.01 17.35 2.18
C SER A 225 4.34 15.89 1.90
N TYR A 226 4.57 15.13 2.96
CA TYR A 226 4.81 13.70 2.89
C TYR A 226 3.60 12.94 3.40
N ALA A 227 3.25 11.86 2.71
CA ALA A 227 2.32 10.86 3.20
C ALA A 227 2.96 9.48 3.09
N THR A 228 2.77 8.63 4.08
CA THR A 228 3.22 7.24 4.02
C THR A 228 2.18 6.29 4.57
N THR A 229 2.18 5.07 4.07
CA THR A 229 1.35 3.99 4.62
C THR A 229 2.18 2.83 5.14
N PHE A 230 1.57 2.07 6.04
CA PHE A 230 2.07 0.80 6.53
C PHE A 230 0.98 -0.27 6.50
N THR A 231 1.33 -1.45 5.98
CA THR A 231 0.49 -2.65 6.07
C THR A 231 1.32 -3.83 6.56
N ALA A 232 0.66 -4.79 7.19
CA ALA A 232 1.23 -6.10 7.46
C ALA A 232 0.17 -7.18 7.19
N GLN A 233 0.44 -8.07 6.23
CA GLN A 233 -0.51 -9.09 5.82
C GLN A 233 0.21 -10.41 5.52
N THR A 234 -0.29 -11.52 6.04
CA THR A 234 0.33 -12.82 5.82
C THR A 234 0.04 -13.30 4.39
N VAL A 235 1.09 -13.63 3.64
CA VAL A 235 0.93 -14.32 2.35
C VAL A 235 0.77 -15.82 2.60
N THR A 236 -0.42 -16.36 2.36
CA THR A 236 -0.57 -17.81 2.25
C THR A 236 0.05 -18.26 0.94
N ALA A 237 1.15 -19.02 1.01
CA ALA A 237 1.75 -19.62 -0.17
C ALA A 237 0.70 -20.46 -0.92
N GLN A 238 0.49 -20.17 -2.20
CA GLN A 238 -0.23 -21.08 -3.08
C GLN A 238 0.52 -22.42 -3.04
N SER A 239 -0.18 -23.49 -2.66
CA SER A 239 0.34 -24.84 -2.85
C SER A 239 0.63 -25.01 -4.32
N THR A 240 1.90 -24.91 -4.72
CA THR A 240 2.32 -25.32 -6.05
C THR A 240 1.94 -26.79 -6.17
N SER A 241 0.83 -27.07 -6.86
CA SER A 241 0.42 -28.43 -7.15
C SER A 241 1.58 -29.08 -7.88
N VAL A 242 2.29 -29.99 -7.22
CA VAL A 242 3.22 -30.90 -7.87
C VAL A 242 2.42 -31.55 -9.00
N PRO A 243 2.82 -31.42 -10.28
CA PRO A 243 2.13 -32.12 -11.34
C PRO A 243 2.25 -33.62 -11.07
N GLU A 244 1.11 -34.25 -10.77
CA GLU A 244 0.97 -35.70 -10.65
C GLU A 244 1.57 -36.37 -11.91
N PRO A 245 2.55 -37.28 -11.78
CA PRO A 245 3.05 -38.06 -12.90
C PRO A 245 2.05 -39.17 -13.19
N SER A 246 0.96 -38.87 -13.89
CA SER A 246 -0.05 -39.87 -14.24
C SER A 246 0.01 -40.23 -15.73
N PHE A 247 0.41 -41.49 -15.97
CA PHE A 247 0.08 -42.34 -17.13
C PHE A 247 0.71 -42.05 -18.50
N LEU A 248 1.83 -42.73 -18.79
CA LEU A 248 1.96 -43.46 -20.05
C LEU A 248 2.28 -44.92 -19.75
N LEU A 249 1.23 -45.73 -19.64
CA LEU A 249 1.30 -47.18 -19.74
C LEU A 249 0.42 -47.63 -20.91
N ALA A 250 0.99 -48.54 -21.69
CA ALA A 250 0.38 -49.42 -22.70
C ALA A 250 0.21 -48.89 -24.13
N PHE A 251 1.24 -49.14 -24.95
CA PHE A 251 1.03 -49.94 -26.16
C PHE A 251 1.80 -51.25 -26.02
N GLY A 252 1.09 -52.37 -26.14
CA GLY A 252 1.66 -53.71 -26.06
C GLY A 252 1.97 -54.31 -27.44
N VAL A 253 2.83 -55.35 -27.37
CA VAL A 253 3.04 -56.47 -28.32
C VAL A 253 3.75 -56.05 -29.63
N ILE A 254 4.91 -56.61 -30.01
CA ILE A 254 5.10 -57.97 -30.54
C ILE A 254 6.60 -58.37 -30.45
N GLY A 255 6.84 -59.58 -29.92
CA GLY A 255 7.74 -60.60 -30.49
C GLY A 255 9.26 -60.40 -30.45
N ALA A 256 9.93 -61.10 -29.54
CA ALA A 256 11.30 -61.57 -29.78
C ALA A 256 11.46 -63.00 -29.28
N THR A 257 11.45 -63.93 -30.23
CA THR A 257 11.82 -65.33 -30.10
C THR A 257 13.31 -65.47 -29.75
N THR A 258 13.58 -66.22 -28.69
CA THR A 258 14.94 -66.64 -28.31
C THR A 258 15.34 -67.89 -29.09
N LEU A 259 16.35 -67.78 -29.96
CA LEU A 259 17.24 -68.88 -30.37
C LEU A 259 18.67 -68.31 -30.34
N ALA A 260 19.46 -68.60 -29.32
CA ALA A 260 20.30 -69.80 -29.19
C ALA A 260 21.56 -69.79 -30.08
N LEU A 261 22.68 -69.51 -29.39
CA LEU A 261 23.92 -70.30 -29.41
C LEU A 261 24.93 -70.16 -30.57
N LYS A 262 26.15 -69.79 -30.10
CA LYS A 262 27.45 -70.44 -30.37
C LYS A 262 28.33 -69.78 -31.43
N ARG A 263 29.21 -68.91 -30.92
CA ARG A 263 30.45 -68.49 -31.55
C ARG A 263 31.49 -69.60 -31.37
N ASN A 264 32.06 -70.13 -32.46
CA ASN A 264 33.34 -70.83 -32.42
C ASN A 264 34.07 -70.78 -33.77
N LYS A 265 35.25 -70.13 -33.72
CA LYS A 265 36.56 -70.37 -34.37
C LYS A 265 36.77 -70.32 -35.90
N SER A 266 37.94 -69.72 -36.17
CA SER A 266 38.82 -69.60 -37.36
C SER A 266 38.29 -68.83 -38.55
#